data_AF-A0AA87K904-F1
#
_entry.id   AF-A0AA87K904-F1
#
_cell.length_a   1.000
_cell.length_b   1.000
_cell.length_c   1.000
_cell.angle_alpha   90.00
_cell.angle_beta   90.00
_cell.angle_gamma   90.00
#
_symmetry.space_group_name_H-M   'P 1'
#
loop_
_entity.id
_entity.type
_entity.pdbx_description
1 polymer ?
#
loop_
_entity_poly.entity_id
_entity_poly.type
_entity_poly.pdbx_seq_one_letter_code
_entity_poly.pdbx_strand_id
1 'polypeptide(L)'
;MKKIRLLITGFIFLLVLCGCARISEEFARGKTENNLSQSSELTSNSSSSRTVTSNNKATTETSLENILESTTETEEIPSNKKRYALTFDDGPDPSNTPKLLELLKKEKVPATFFLVGQNVEMYPEVVKAIAKDGQTIGSHTYDHQDLSTLNESGMTNEITKTDQSIKKLTGKKPAYFRRHMVLSMQKLQN
;
A
#
# COMPACT_ATOMS: atom_id res chain seq x y z
N MET A 1 -31.38 11.41 -43.74
CA MET A 1 -30.57 11.37 -42.50
C MET A 1 -29.19 10.72 -42.61
N LYS A 2 -28.80 10.08 -43.75
CA LYS A 2 -27.48 9.43 -43.88
C LYS A 2 -26.33 10.35 -44.34
N LYS A 3 -26.62 11.56 -44.84
CA LYS A 3 -25.59 12.50 -45.34
C LYS A 3 -24.94 13.41 -44.27
N ILE A 4 -25.47 13.44 -43.05
CA ILE A 4 -24.95 14.28 -41.95
C ILE A 4 -23.85 13.57 -41.13
N ARG A 5 -23.78 12.22 -41.16
CA ARG A 5 -22.78 11.46 -40.42
C ARG A 5 -21.38 11.47 -41.05
N LEU A 6 -21.24 11.84 -42.33
CA LEU A 6 -19.95 11.86 -43.02
C LEU A 6 -19.17 13.18 -42.82
N LEU A 7 -19.87 14.27 -42.48
CA LEU A 7 -19.25 15.58 -42.28
C LEU A 7 -18.60 15.75 -40.90
N ILE A 8 -19.13 15.05 -39.88
CA ILE A 8 -18.62 15.17 -38.50
C ILE A 8 -17.33 14.37 -38.30
N THR A 9 -17.16 13.24 -38.99
CA THR A 9 -15.92 12.44 -38.94
C THR A 9 -14.75 13.09 -39.67
N GLY A 10 -15.01 13.97 -40.65
CA GLY A 10 -13.97 14.70 -41.37
C GLY A 10 -13.42 15.92 -40.60
N PHE A 11 -14.23 16.57 -39.77
CA PHE A 11 -13.81 17.79 -39.05
C PHE A 11 -12.96 17.48 -37.81
N ILE A 12 -13.17 16.31 -37.18
CA ILE A 12 -12.39 15.88 -36.01
C ILE A 12 -10.98 15.41 -36.42
N PHE A 13 -10.81 14.89 -37.64
CA PHE A 13 -9.49 14.46 -38.13
C PHE A 13 -8.60 15.64 -38.56
N LEU A 14 -9.18 16.82 -38.82
CA LEU A 14 -8.44 18.03 -39.19
C LEU A 14 -7.86 18.79 -37.97
N LEU A 15 -8.35 18.51 -36.75
CA LEU A 15 -7.86 19.13 -35.51
C LEU A 15 -6.64 18.42 -34.89
N VAL A 16 -6.27 17.23 -35.38
CA VAL A 16 -5.17 16.41 -34.81
C VAL A 16 -3.81 16.70 -35.49
N LEU A 17 -3.77 17.48 -36.57
CA LEU A 17 -2.54 17.80 -37.32
C LEU A 17 -1.99 19.23 -37.12
N CYS A 18 -2.60 20.06 -36.27
CA CYS A 18 -2.15 21.46 -36.05
C CYS A 18 -1.68 21.75 -34.61
N GLY A 19 -1.29 20.73 -33.85
CA GLY A 19 -0.81 20.85 -32.47
C GLY A 19 0.72 20.95 -32.36
N CYS A 20 1.36 21.81 -33.14
CA CYS A 20 2.78 22.14 -33.00
C CYS A 20 2.97 23.66 -33.12
N ALA A 21 2.82 24.37 -31.99
CA ALA A 21 3.56 25.60 -31.69
C ALA A 21 3.02 26.28 -30.42
N ARG A 22 3.91 26.47 -29.44
CA ARG A 22 4.02 27.63 -28.53
C ARG A 22 2.98 27.82 -27.42
N ILE A 23 3.43 27.56 -26.18
CA ILE A 23 3.33 28.45 -25.01
C ILE A 23 4.62 28.16 -24.19
N SER A 24 5.72 28.90 -24.38
CA SER A 24 6.16 30.06 -23.58
C SER A 24 5.99 29.84 -22.08
N GLU A 25 7.03 29.42 -21.35
CA GLU A 25 7.98 30.35 -20.72
C GLU A 25 7.33 31.13 -19.56
N GLU A 26 7.20 30.49 -18.39
CA GLU A 26 7.31 31.11 -17.04
C GLU A 26 7.05 30.04 -15.96
N PHE A 27 8.09 29.39 -15.45
CA PHE A 27 8.06 28.86 -14.08
C PHE A 27 9.47 28.80 -13.50
N ALA A 28 10.14 29.94 -13.52
CA ALA A 28 11.39 30.17 -12.81
C ALA A 28 11.23 31.41 -11.92
N ARG A 29 10.50 31.27 -10.81
CA ARG A 29 10.76 32.05 -9.59
C ARG A 29 10.07 31.44 -8.38
N GLY A 30 10.86 30.74 -7.57
CA GLY A 30 10.54 30.60 -6.15
C GLY A 30 10.70 31.95 -5.45
N LYS A 31 9.88 32.21 -4.42
CA LYS A 31 10.26 32.19 -2.99
C LYS A 31 9.24 33.01 -2.17
N THR A 32 8.77 32.37 -1.08
CA THR A 32 8.45 32.92 0.26
C THR A 32 7.53 34.13 0.38
N GLU A 33 6.47 33.98 1.19
CA GLU A 33 6.35 34.72 2.46
C GLU A 33 5.44 34.00 3.45
N ASN A 34 5.87 34.03 4.72
CA ASN A 34 5.28 33.39 5.89
C ASN A 34 5.11 34.50 6.95
N ASN A 35 4.06 34.35 7.77
CA ASN A 35 3.79 34.97 9.08
C ASN A 35 2.99 36.29 9.15
N LEU A 36 1.89 36.20 9.92
CA LEU A 36 1.35 37.26 10.78
C LEU A 36 0.64 36.56 11.96
N SER A 37 1.31 36.48 13.12
CA SER A 37 0.93 37.13 14.40
C SER A 37 -0.11 36.35 15.23
N GLN A 38 -0.08 36.28 16.56
CA GLN A 38 0.83 36.71 17.64
C GLN A 38 0.18 36.22 18.95
N SER A 39 0.99 35.82 19.93
CA SER A 39 0.83 36.00 21.41
C SER A 39 -0.40 35.39 22.12
N SER A 40 -0.38 34.98 23.39
CA SER A 40 0.45 35.29 24.56
C SER A 40 0.26 34.21 25.66
N GLU A 41 1.33 33.87 26.39
CA GLU A 41 1.50 33.82 27.86
C GLU A 41 0.25 33.77 28.79
N LEU A 42 0.19 33.20 30.01
CA LEU A 42 1.15 32.60 30.97
C LEU A 42 0.32 32.02 32.17
N THR A 43 0.96 31.20 33.00
CA THR A 43 0.74 31.01 34.47
C THR A 43 -0.38 30.12 35.03
N SER A 44 0.08 28.98 35.60
CA SER A 44 -0.11 28.45 36.96
C SER A 44 -1.39 28.75 37.77
N ASN A 45 -2.04 27.69 38.29
CA ASN A 45 -2.10 27.47 39.74
C ASN A 45 -2.59 26.06 40.14
N SER A 46 -2.04 25.64 41.28
CA SER A 46 -2.29 24.42 42.05
C SER A 46 -3.62 24.47 42.82
N SER A 47 -4.26 23.31 43.03
CA SER A 47 -4.73 22.81 44.35
C SER A 47 -6.09 22.08 44.32
N SER A 48 -6.02 20.82 44.73
CA SER A 48 -6.85 20.18 45.77
C SER A 48 -8.37 19.94 45.57
N SER A 49 -8.70 18.64 45.57
CA SER A 49 -9.72 18.00 46.42
C SER A 49 -11.20 18.39 46.26
N ARG A 50 -11.99 17.47 45.67
CA ARG A 50 -12.98 16.67 46.43
C ARG A 50 -13.73 15.70 45.53
N THR A 51 -13.91 14.51 46.08
CA THR A 51 -14.76 13.41 45.66
C THR A 51 -16.21 13.87 45.45
N VAL A 52 -16.78 13.58 44.28
CA VAL A 52 -18.23 13.43 44.09
C VAL A 52 -18.47 12.11 43.40
N THR A 53 -18.93 11.15 44.20
CA THR A 53 -19.59 9.93 43.74
C THR A 53 -20.89 10.33 43.05
N SER A 54 -21.06 9.96 41.78
CA SER A 54 -22.39 9.84 41.19
C SER A 54 -22.43 8.65 40.25
N ASN A 55 -23.09 7.61 40.74
CA ASN A 55 -23.46 6.42 40.01
C ASN A 55 -24.49 6.79 38.95
N ASN A 56 -24.13 6.68 37.68
CA ASN A 56 -25.09 6.55 36.60
C ASN A 56 -24.81 5.24 35.86
N LYS A 57 -25.52 4.20 36.28
CA LYS A 57 -25.66 2.91 35.61
C LYS A 57 -26.38 3.15 34.28
N ALA A 58 -25.61 3.38 33.23
CA ALA A 58 -26.11 3.54 31.87
C ALA A 58 -26.13 2.16 31.19
N THR A 59 -27.35 1.65 31.06
CA THR A 59 -27.80 0.61 30.13
C THR A 59 -27.23 0.84 28.73
N THR A 60 -26.35 -0.02 28.23
CA THR A 60 -25.97 -0.08 26.80
C THR A 60 -25.41 -1.46 26.42
N GLU A 61 -26.21 -2.51 26.63
CA GLU A 61 -25.90 -3.89 26.19
C GLU A 61 -26.47 -4.18 24.78
N THR A 62 -26.62 -3.18 23.91
CA THR A 62 -27.31 -3.36 22.60
C THR A 62 -26.63 -2.64 21.44
N SER A 63 -25.30 -2.58 21.40
CA SER A 63 -24.60 -1.99 20.24
C SER A 63 -23.26 -2.64 19.87
N LEU A 64 -22.92 -3.79 20.44
CA LEU A 64 -21.66 -4.47 20.11
C LEU A 64 -21.82 -5.58 19.07
N GLU A 65 -23.03 -6.12 18.87
CA GLU A 65 -23.24 -7.17 17.86
C GLU A 65 -23.35 -6.61 16.42
N ASN A 66 -23.84 -5.39 16.23
CA ASN A 66 -23.99 -4.80 14.89
C ASN A 66 -22.68 -4.22 14.30
N ILE A 67 -21.57 -4.22 15.05
CA ILE A 67 -20.27 -3.72 14.56
C ILE A 67 -19.39 -4.88 14.06
N LEU A 68 -19.68 -6.13 14.46
CA LEU A 68 -18.92 -7.32 14.02
C LEU A 68 -19.33 -7.82 12.62
N GLU A 69 -20.53 -7.49 12.15
CA GLU A 69 -21.07 -7.97 10.86
C GLU A 69 -20.46 -7.25 9.63
N SER A 70 -19.83 -6.08 9.83
CA SER A 70 -19.47 -5.18 8.72
C SER A 70 -18.03 -5.30 8.20
N THR A 71 -17.23 -6.27 8.65
CA THR A 71 -15.82 -6.36 8.21
C THR A 71 -15.36 -7.77 7.81
N THR A 72 -16.20 -8.57 7.18
CA THR A 72 -15.71 -9.69 6.35
C THR A 72 -16.69 -9.96 5.21
N GLU A 73 -16.82 -9.00 4.28
CA GLU A 73 -17.46 -9.27 3.00
C GLU A 73 -16.49 -10.12 2.16
N THR A 74 -16.43 -11.41 2.47
CA THR A 74 -15.83 -12.41 1.59
C THR A 74 -16.85 -12.60 0.48
N GLU A 75 -16.70 -11.88 -0.64
CA GLU A 75 -17.56 -12.17 -1.79
C GLU A 75 -17.34 -13.63 -2.20
N GLU A 76 -18.36 -14.45 -1.94
CA GLU A 76 -18.51 -15.81 -2.48
C GLU A 76 -18.62 -15.68 -4.00
N ILE A 77 -17.47 -15.72 -4.69
CA ILE A 77 -17.48 -15.50 -6.13
C ILE A 77 -17.82 -16.81 -6.85
N PRO A 78 -18.90 -16.85 -7.67
CA PRO A 78 -19.31 -18.04 -8.38
C PRO A 78 -18.17 -18.76 -9.11
N SER A 79 -18.07 -20.07 -8.86
CA SER A 79 -16.98 -20.95 -9.28
C SER A 79 -16.81 -21.13 -10.80
N ASN A 80 -17.68 -20.56 -11.61
CA ASN A 80 -17.70 -20.77 -13.07
C ASN A 80 -16.81 -19.81 -13.87
N LYS A 81 -16.12 -18.86 -13.22
CA LYS A 81 -15.19 -17.95 -13.88
C LYS A 81 -13.74 -18.38 -13.63
N LYS A 82 -12.95 -18.50 -14.70
CA LYS A 82 -11.49 -18.69 -14.60
C LYS A 82 -10.87 -17.49 -13.92
N ARG A 83 -10.07 -17.75 -12.89
CA ARG A 83 -9.43 -16.74 -12.03
C ARG A 83 -7.95 -17.03 -11.93
N TYR A 84 -7.16 -15.96 -11.92
CA TYR A 84 -5.71 -16.01 -11.80
C TYR A 84 -5.27 -14.92 -10.84
N ALA A 85 -4.22 -15.19 -10.06
CA ALA A 85 -3.58 -14.23 -9.18
C ALA A 85 -2.12 -14.08 -9.60
N LEU A 86 -1.69 -12.86 -9.90
CA LEU A 86 -0.29 -12.57 -10.18
C LEU A 86 0.41 -12.27 -8.86
N THR A 87 1.56 -12.91 -8.66
CA THR A 87 2.38 -12.70 -7.47
C THR A 87 3.84 -12.61 -7.84
N PHE A 88 4.57 -11.71 -7.18
CA PHE A 88 5.99 -11.46 -7.42
C PHE A 88 6.76 -11.57 -6.10
N ASP A 89 7.85 -12.33 -6.11
CA ASP A 89 8.71 -12.55 -4.95
C ASP A 89 9.99 -11.69 -5.05
N ASP A 90 10.77 -11.67 -3.97
CA ASP A 90 12.13 -11.12 -3.89
C ASP A 90 12.27 -9.59 -4.02
N GLY A 91 11.17 -8.86 -4.15
CA GLY A 91 11.16 -7.39 -4.17
C GLY A 91 11.33 -6.73 -2.78
N PRO A 92 11.31 -5.38 -2.70
CA PRO A 92 11.30 -4.45 -3.83
C PRO A 92 12.69 -4.34 -4.48
N ASP A 93 12.72 -4.30 -5.81
CA ASP A 93 13.91 -3.95 -6.58
C ASP A 93 13.77 -2.52 -7.11
N PRO A 94 14.75 -1.63 -6.88
CA PRO A 94 14.62 -0.21 -7.21
C PRO A 94 14.56 0.06 -8.72
N SER A 95 15.02 -0.87 -9.56
CA SER A 95 15.10 -0.69 -11.01
C SER A 95 13.90 -1.28 -11.76
N ASN A 96 13.39 -2.41 -11.29
CA ASN A 96 12.40 -3.23 -11.99
C ASN A 96 11.00 -3.08 -11.38
N THR A 97 10.89 -2.99 -10.05
CA THR A 97 9.57 -2.84 -9.41
C THR A 97 8.81 -1.60 -9.90
N PRO A 98 9.42 -0.41 -10.05
CA PRO A 98 8.70 0.75 -10.59
C PRO A 98 8.16 0.55 -12.02
N LYS A 99 8.93 -0.11 -12.89
CA LYS A 99 8.51 -0.43 -14.27
C LYS A 99 7.34 -1.41 -14.29
N LEU A 100 7.40 -2.41 -13.41
CA LEU A 100 6.32 -3.38 -13.26
C LEU A 100 5.04 -2.73 -12.72
N LEU A 101 5.15 -1.81 -11.75
CA LEU A 101 4.00 -1.04 -11.24
C LEU A 101 3.35 -0.20 -12.34
N GLU A 102 4.15 0.48 -13.17
CA GLU A 102 3.63 1.25 -14.32
C GLU A 102 2.82 0.36 -15.27
N LEU A 103 3.34 -0.83 -15.59
CA LEU A 103 2.65 -1.79 -16.46
C LEU A 103 1.34 -2.30 -15.82
N LEU A 104 1.39 -2.74 -14.56
CA LEU A 104 0.20 -3.23 -13.83
C LEU A 104 -0.88 -2.14 -13.74
N LYS A 105 -0.48 -0.90 -13.50
CA LYS A 105 -1.39 0.26 -13.45
C LYS A 105 -2.02 0.55 -14.80
N LYS A 106 -1.24 0.51 -15.89
CA LYS A 106 -1.73 0.69 -17.26
C LYS A 106 -2.77 -0.38 -17.62
N GLU A 107 -2.49 -1.64 -17.31
CA GLU A 107 -3.36 -2.77 -17.60
C GLU A 107 -4.50 -2.95 -16.57
N LYS A 108 -4.48 -2.16 -15.48
CA LYS A 108 -5.44 -2.23 -14.35
C LYS A 108 -5.50 -3.62 -13.73
N VAL A 109 -4.34 -4.28 -13.62
CA VAL A 109 -4.22 -5.64 -13.07
C VAL A 109 -3.75 -5.57 -11.62
N PRO A 110 -4.49 -6.16 -10.67
CA PRO A 110 -4.02 -6.31 -9.30
C PRO A 110 -2.98 -7.43 -9.20
N ALA A 111 -2.00 -7.23 -8.33
CA ALA A 111 -0.97 -8.23 -8.00
C ALA A 111 -0.63 -8.20 -6.51
N THR A 112 0.05 -9.27 -6.06
CA THR A 112 0.62 -9.38 -4.72
C THR A 112 2.15 -9.40 -4.79
N PHE A 113 2.79 -8.51 -4.05
CA PHE A 113 4.26 -8.44 -3.94
C PHE A 113 4.70 -8.99 -2.59
N PHE A 114 5.48 -10.07 -2.60
CA PHE A 114 6.10 -10.65 -1.42
C PHE A 114 7.49 -10.04 -1.25
N LEU A 115 7.64 -9.17 -0.25
CA LEU A 115 8.82 -8.34 -0.08
C LEU A 115 9.79 -8.92 0.94
N VAL A 116 11.08 -8.85 0.63
CA VAL A 116 12.19 -9.22 1.52
C VAL A 116 12.50 -8.04 2.44
N GLY A 117 12.58 -8.29 3.75
CA GLY A 117 12.68 -7.25 4.77
C GLY A 117 13.89 -6.31 4.64
N GLN A 118 15.06 -6.83 4.28
CA GLN A 118 16.25 -6.01 4.00
C GLN A 118 16.00 -5.02 2.86
N ASN A 119 15.34 -5.46 1.79
CA ASN A 119 15.01 -4.61 0.64
C ASN A 119 13.92 -3.58 0.99
N VAL A 120 12.97 -3.93 1.87
CA VAL A 120 11.96 -3.00 2.39
C VAL A 120 12.61 -1.82 3.11
N GLU A 121 13.63 -2.08 3.92
CA GLU A 121 14.37 -1.03 4.64
C GLU A 121 15.28 -0.21 3.72
N MET A 122 15.88 -0.86 2.71
CA MET A 122 16.79 -0.22 1.76
C MET A 122 16.04 0.68 0.76
N TYR A 123 14.83 0.30 0.35
CA TYR A 123 14.07 0.98 -0.71
C TYR A 123 12.67 1.42 -0.27
N PRO A 124 12.55 2.26 0.78
CA PRO A 124 11.26 2.60 1.38
C PRO A 124 10.32 3.32 0.42
N GLU A 125 10.85 4.11 -0.51
CA GLU A 125 10.04 4.82 -1.50
C GLU A 125 9.37 3.88 -2.52
N VAL A 126 10.03 2.77 -2.84
CA VAL A 126 9.45 1.74 -3.73
C VAL A 126 8.32 1.01 -3.01
N VAL A 127 8.49 0.67 -1.72
CA VAL A 127 7.43 0.05 -0.90
C VAL A 127 6.20 0.95 -0.81
N LYS A 128 6.40 2.24 -0.56
CA LYS A 128 5.31 3.22 -0.53
C LYS A 128 4.61 3.33 -1.89
N ALA A 129 5.34 3.24 -3.00
CA ALA A 129 4.76 3.25 -4.34
C ALA A 129 3.88 2.02 -4.58
N ILE A 130 4.32 0.82 -4.20
CA ILE A 130 3.52 -0.42 -4.27
C ILE A 130 2.19 -0.23 -3.51
N ALA A 131 2.27 0.26 -2.27
CA ALA A 131 1.09 0.49 -1.43
C ALA A 131 0.16 1.58 -2.00
N LYS A 132 0.72 2.68 -2.50
CA LYS A 132 -0.03 3.81 -3.09
C LYS A 132 -0.76 3.41 -4.37
N ASP A 133 -0.18 2.53 -5.18
CA ASP A 133 -0.83 2.00 -6.39
C ASP A 133 -1.86 0.89 -6.08
N GLY A 134 -2.14 0.62 -4.79
CA GLY A 134 -3.20 -0.28 -4.35
C GLY A 134 -2.89 -1.76 -4.50
N GLN A 135 -1.62 -2.11 -4.70
CA GLN A 135 -1.19 -3.50 -4.81
C GLN A 135 -1.18 -4.18 -3.43
N THR A 136 -1.35 -5.50 -3.40
CA THR A 136 -1.29 -6.26 -2.15
C THR A 136 0.17 -6.49 -1.78
N ILE A 137 0.51 -6.32 -0.50
CA ILE A 137 1.87 -6.57 0.00
C ILE A 137 1.84 -7.77 0.95
N GLY A 138 2.72 -8.74 0.69
CA GLY A 138 3.05 -9.85 1.56
C GLY A 138 4.50 -9.78 2.06
N SER A 139 4.84 -10.55 3.09
CA SER A 139 6.22 -10.69 3.59
C SER A 139 6.90 -11.96 3.04
N HIS A 140 8.20 -11.86 2.80
CA HIS A 140 9.02 -12.92 2.20
C HIS A 140 10.33 -13.19 2.96
N THR A 141 10.26 -13.28 4.30
CA THR A 141 11.41 -13.31 5.23
C THR A 141 12.23 -12.00 5.20
N TYR A 142 13.16 -11.84 6.14
CA TYR A 142 13.91 -10.60 6.30
C TYR A 142 15.15 -10.57 5.41
N ASP A 143 15.98 -11.61 5.47
CA ASP A 143 17.22 -11.72 4.70
C ASP A 143 17.29 -13.00 3.85
N HIS A 144 16.13 -13.61 3.55
CA HIS A 144 15.99 -14.76 2.64
C HIS A 144 16.57 -16.07 3.18
N GLN A 145 16.65 -16.22 4.51
CA GLN A 145 17.14 -17.45 5.14
C GLN A 145 16.25 -18.65 4.85
N ASP A 146 16.87 -19.83 4.74
CA ASP A 146 16.16 -21.10 4.73
C ASP A 146 15.55 -21.34 6.12
N LEU A 147 14.25 -21.09 6.26
CA LEU A 147 13.54 -21.27 7.52
C LEU A 147 13.63 -22.70 8.07
N SER A 148 13.92 -23.71 7.24
CA SER A 148 14.08 -25.10 7.71
C SER A 148 15.36 -25.32 8.52
N THR A 149 16.32 -24.39 8.41
CA THR A 149 17.60 -24.43 9.14
C THR A 149 17.56 -23.65 10.46
N LEU A 150 16.49 -22.89 10.70
CA LEU A 150 16.33 -22.03 11.86
C LEU A 150 15.51 -22.71 12.96
N ASN A 151 15.76 -22.32 14.21
CA ASN A 151 14.84 -22.65 15.31
C ASN A 151 13.61 -21.73 15.29
N GLU A 152 12.64 -21.99 16.18
CA GLU A 152 11.38 -21.22 16.25
C GLU A 152 11.60 -19.71 16.43
N SER A 153 12.57 -19.33 17.26
CA SER A 153 12.90 -17.91 17.50
C SER A 153 13.46 -17.25 16.24
N GLY A 154 14.35 -17.94 15.51
CA GLY A 154 14.91 -17.46 14.24
C GLY A 154 13.83 -17.29 13.18
N MET A 155 12.96 -18.30 13.00
CA MET A 155 11.83 -18.21 12.08
C MET A 155 10.89 -17.05 12.43
N THR A 156 10.57 -16.88 13.72
CA THR A 156 9.71 -15.79 14.19
C THR A 156 10.35 -14.44 13.91
N ASN A 157 11.66 -14.29 14.13
CA ASN A 157 12.38 -13.06 13.85
C ASN A 157 12.35 -12.70 12.37
N GLU A 158 12.60 -13.65 11.47
CA GLU A 158 12.56 -13.43 10.01
C GLU A 158 11.21 -12.89 9.53
N ILE A 159 10.12 -13.45 10.06
CA ILE A 159 8.76 -13.04 9.68
C ILE A 159 8.43 -11.69 10.33
N THR A 160 8.54 -11.60 11.66
CA THR A 160 8.05 -10.44 12.41
C THR A 160 8.84 -9.16 12.12
N LYS A 161 10.14 -9.25 11.87
CA LYS A 161 10.97 -8.10 11.51
C LYS A 161 10.52 -7.52 10.16
N THR A 162 10.29 -8.39 9.18
CA THR A 162 9.78 -8.00 7.86
C THR A 162 8.40 -7.35 7.96
N ASP A 163 7.49 -7.96 8.70
CA ASP A 163 6.14 -7.45 8.91
C ASP A 163 6.14 -6.06 9.57
N GLN A 164 7.01 -5.85 10.55
CA GLN A 164 7.18 -4.56 11.22
C GLN A 164 7.71 -3.49 10.26
N SER A 165 8.72 -3.80 9.45
CA SER A 165 9.29 -2.87 8.48
C SER A 165 8.26 -2.49 7.41
N ILE A 166 7.44 -3.44 6.93
CA ILE A 166 6.34 -3.14 6.00
C ILE A 166 5.27 -2.28 6.67
N LYS A 167 4.84 -2.62 7.89
CA LYS A 167 3.83 -1.86 8.62
C LYS A 167 4.27 -0.43 8.90
N LYS A 168 5.54 -0.23 9.25
CA LYS A 168 6.12 1.09 9.51
C LYS A 168 5.98 2.02 8.30
N LEU A 169 6.14 1.50 7.08
CA LEU A 169 6.11 2.29 5.86
C LEU A 169 4.71 2.47 5.27
N THR A 170 3.85 1.46 5.42
CA THR A 170 2.54 1.41 4.74
C THR A 170 1.35 1.65 5.67
N GLY A 171 1.57 1.62 6.98
CA GLY A 171 0.51 1.64 7.99
C GLY A 171 -0.26 0.31 8.14
N LYS A 172 -0.01 -0.68 7.27
CA LYS A 172 -0.72 -1.97 7.24
C LYS A 172 0.25 -3.13 7.44
N LYS A 173 -0.19 -4.16 8.17
CA LYS A 173 0.56 -5.42 8.19
C LYS A 173 0.49 -6.07 6.80
N PRO A 174 1.48 -6.88 6.41
CA PRO A 174 1.39 -7.71 5.22
C PRO A 174 0.13 -8.59 5.26
N ALA A 175 -0.54 -8.74 4.13
CA ALA A 175 -1.76 -9.53 4.03
C ALA A 175 -1.47 -11.03 4.07
N TYR A 176 -0.30 -11.43 3.57
CA TYR A 176 0.13 -12.81 3.42
C TYR A 176 1.61 -12.94 3.74
N PHE A 177 2.01 -14.15 4.11
CA PHE A 177 3.41 -14.55 4.19
C PHE A 177 3.68 -15.62 3.14
N ARG A 178 4.83 -15.55 2.48
CA ARG A 178 5.34 -16.62 1.61
C ARG A 178 6.75 -16.96 2.04
N ARG A 179 7.01 -18.24 2.26
CA ARG A 179 8.34 -18.77 2.56
C ARG A 179 9.25 -18.65 1.33
N HIS A 180 10.52 -18.26 1.53
CA HIS A 180 11.57 -18.50 0.56
C HIS A 180 11.86 -20.02 0.48
N MET A 181 11.81 -20.59 -0.72
CA MET A 181 12.08 -22.01 -0.92
C MET A 181 13.50 -22.20 -1.47
N VAL A 182 14.37 -22.81 -0.66
CA VAL A 182 15.64 -23.33 -1.14
C VAL A 182 15.41 -24.73 -1.72
N LEU A 183 15.73 -24.92 -2.99
CA LEU A 183 15.86 -26.25 -3.57
C LEU A 183 17.13 -26.90 -3.00
N SER A 184 17.00 -27.57 -1.87
CA SER A 184 18.05 -28.43 -1.35
C SER A 184 18.29 -29.59 -2.33
N MET A 185 19.39 -29.52 -3.09
CA MET A 185 19.88 -30.59 -3.95
C MET A 185 20.29 -31.85 -3.18
N GLN A 186 20.31 -31.80 -1.84
CA GLN A 186 20.67 -32.93 -0.97
C GLN A 186 19.63 -34.06 -0.96
N LYS A 187 18.44 -33.87 -1.53
CA LYS A 187 17.42 -34.93 -1.61
C LYS A 187 17.38 -35.73 -2.92
N LEU A 188 18.27 -35.43 -3.88
CA LEU A 188 18.35 -36.17 -5.16
C LEU A 188 19.51 -37.17 -5.23
N GLN A 189 20.15 -37.49 -4.10
CA GLN A 189 21.31 -38.40 -4.06
C GLN A 189 21.10 -39.70 -3.26
N ASN A 190 19.85 -40.08 -2.96
CA ASN A 190 19.54 -41.36 -2.31
C ASN A 190 18.64 -42.23 -3.18
#